data_AF-A0A923I4R3-F1
#
_entry.id   AF-A0A923I4R3-F1
#
_cell.length_a   1.000
_cell.length_b   1.000
_cell.length_c   1.000
_cell.angle_alpha   90.00
_cell.angle_beta   90.00
_cell.angle_gamma   90.00
#
_symmetry.space_group_name_H-M   'P 1'
#
loop_
_entity.id
_entity.type
_entity.pdbx_description
1 polymer ?
#
loop_
_entity_poly.entity_id
_entity_poly.type
_entity_poly.pdbx_seq_one_letter_code
_entity_poly.pdbx_strand_id
1 'polypeptide(L)'
;MGLFDTALSMLGNANSAEGGGQSALIQVALGLLNQSGQGGTGGLQGLLSQFQQAGLGDVVASWVGTGQNLPISAEQIQQVLGNGQLAQLAESAGIPHDGIAGQLANMLPGLIDHLTPNGEVPEAGKIDASSVLQGLGSLFGK
;
A
#
# COMPACT_ATOMS: atom_id res chain seq x y z
N MET A 1 -26.68 -14.93 -8.53
CA MET A 1 -25.37 -15.55 -8.23
C MET A 1 -24.39 -14.42 -7.95
N GLY A 2 -23.93 -14.36 -6.71
CA GLY A 2 -23.35 -13.15 -6.14
C GLY A 2 -21.96 -12.85 -6.67
N LEU A 3 -21.70 -11.57 -6.90
CA LEU A 3 -20.35 -11.02 -7.14
C LEU A 3 -19.37 -11.39 -6.01
N PHE A 4 -19.90 -11.70 -4.82
CA PHE A 4 -19.19 -12.26 -3.67
C PHE A 4 -18.58 -13.64 -3.94
N ASP A 5 -19.26 -14.49 -4.69
CA ASP A 5 -18.79 -15.84 -5.05
C ASP A 5 -17.66 -15.74 -6.09
N THR A 6 -17.75 -14.76 -7.01
CA THR A 6 -16.69 -14.47 -7.98
C THR A 6 -15.44 -13.91 -7.30
N ALA A 7 -15.60 -13.04 -6.29
CA ALA A 7 -14.48 -12.53 -5.50
C ALA A 7 -13.82 -13.62 -4.65
N LEU A 8 -14.63 -14.51 -4.04
CA LEU A 8 -14.13 -15.62 -3.24
C LEU A 8 -13.48 -16.70 -4.10
N SER A 9 -14.00 -16.96 -5.29
CA SER A 9 -13.41 -17.92 -6.24
C SER A 9 -12.11 -17.37 -6.85
N MET A 10 -12.02 -16.06 -7.07
CA MET A 10 -10.77 -15.41 -7.52
C MET A 10 -9.72 -15.37 -6.40
N LEU A 11 -10.12 -15.18 -5.14
CA LEU A 11 -9.26 -15.28 -3.96
C LEU A 11 -8.84 -16.74 -3.65
N GLY A 12 -9.73 -17.70 -3.86
CA GLY A 12 -9.45 -19.13 -3.74
C GLY A 12 -8.51 -19.64 -4.84
N ASN A 13 -8.63 -19.10 -6.06
CA ASN A 13 -7.75 -19.43 -7.18
C ASN A 13 -6.40 -18.67 -7.13
N ALA A 14 -6.29 -17.58 -6.38
CA ALA A 14 -5.03 -16.89 -6.09
C ALA A 14 -4.13 -17.63 -5.09
N ASN A 15 -4.69 -18.61 -4.34
CA ASN A 15 -3.90 -19.47 -3.46
C ASN A 15 -3.23 -20.66 -4.19
N SER A 16 -3.50 -20.85 -5.49
CA SER A 16 -3.03 -22.04 -6.25
C SER A 16 -2.19 -21.71 -7.49
N ALA A 17 -1.62 -20.51 -7.57
CA ALA A 17 -0.70 -20.14 -8.65
C ALA A 17 0.42 -19.23 -8.11
N GLU A 18 1.61 -19.83 -7.87
CA GLU A 18 2.98 -19.27 -7.92
C GLU A 18 3.22 -17.73 -7.82
N GLY A 19 2.47 -16.98 -7.00
CA GLY A 19 2.59 -15.52 -6.87
C GLY A 19 2.30 -14.96 -5.46
N GLY A 20 2.19 -15.82 -4.45
CA GLY A 20 1.62 -15.50 -3.13
C GLY A 20 2.26 -14.34 -2.36
N GLY A 21 3.57 -14.08 -2.52
CA GLY A 21 4.24 -12.99 -1.80
C GLY A 21 3.89 -11.60 -2.32
N GLN A 22 3.76 -11.44 -3.64
CA GLN A 22 3.53 -10.14 -4.26
C GLN A 22 2.06 -9.75 -4.17
N SER A 23 1.16 -10.74 -4.30
CA SER A 23 -0.27 -10.57 -4.02
C SER A 23 -0.53 -10.23 -2.55
N ALA A 24 0.21 -10.84 -1.61
CA ALA A 24 0.10 -10.52 -0.19
C ALA A 24 0.53 -9.07 0.10
N LEU A 25 1.60 -8.58 -0.51
CA LEU A 25 2.02 -7.18 -0.34
C LEU A 25 1.06 -6.18 -0.96
N ILE A 26 0.45 -6.52 -2.09
CA ILE A 26 -0.64 -5.73 -2.68
C ILE A 26 -1.84 -5.69 -1.72
N GLN A 27 -2.21 -6.82 -1.10
CA GLN A 27 -3.28 -6.88 -0.10
C GLN A 27 -2.96 -6.03 1.14
N VAL A 28 -1.72 -6.04 1.63
CA VAL A 28 -1.25 -5.17 2.72
C VAL A 28 -1.41 -3.70 2.32
N ALA A 29 -0.92 -3.32 1.15
CA ALA A 29 -0.99 -1.94 0.67
C ALA A 29 -2.45 -1.46 0.54
N LEU A 30 -3.32 -2.30 -0.02
CA LEU A 30 -4.76 -2.04 -0.10
C LEU A 30 -5.41 -1.95 1.29
N GLY A 31 -5.06 -2.85 2.21
CA GLY A 31 -5.52 -2.82 3.59
C GLY A 31 -5.14 -1.52 4.30
N LEU A 32 -3.89 -1.07 4.11
CA LEU A 32 -3.39 0.17 4.67
C LEU A 32 -4.11 1.40 4.09
N LEU A 33 -4.37 1.41 2.78
CA LEU A 33 -5.12 2.47 2.11
C LEU A 33 -6.59 2.50 2.57
N ASN A 34 -7.22 1.34 2.72
CA ASN A 34 -8.60 1.23 3.17
C ASN A 34 -8.75 1.63 4.64
N GLN A 35 -7.83 1.19 5.50
CA GLN A 35 -7.77 1.57 6.91
C GLN A 35 -7.55 3.07 7.09
N SER A 36 -6.67 3.67 6.27
CA SER A 36 -6.37 5.11 6.31
C SER A 36 -7.45 5.98 5.67
N GLY A 37 -8.41 5.40 4.93
CA GLY A 37 -9.51 6.10 4.26
C GLY A 37 -10.79 6.23 5.09
N GLN A 38 -10.81 5.67 6.29
CA GLN A 38 -11.98 5.61 7.18
C GLN A 38 -12.18 6.96 7.92
N GLY A 39 -12.45 8.04 7.20
CA GLY A 39 -12.62 9.37 7.82
C GLY A 39 -12.78 10.57 6.88
N GLY A 40 -13.08 10.37 5.59
CA GLY A 40 -13.23 11.46 4.60
C GLY A 40 -11.91 12.05 4.08
N THR A 41 -10.79 11.79 4.76
CA THR A 41 -9.44 12.00 4.22
C THR A 41 -8.94 10.66 3.67
N GLY A 42 -8.89 10.52 2.35
CA GLY A 42 -8.69 9.23 1.69
C GLY A 42 -7.32 8.59 1.89
N GLY A 43 -7.29 7.27 1.71
CA GLY A 43 -6.22 6.35 2.10
C GLY A 43 -4.77 6.80 1.97
N LEU A 44 -4.35 7.32 0.82
CA LEU A 44 -2.96 7.77 0.63
C LEU A 44 -2.68 9.08 1.39
N GLN A 45 -3.61 10.03 1.36
CA GLN A 45 -3.48 11.31 2.07
C GLN A 45 -3.43 11.10 3.59
N GLY A 46 -4.25 10.20 4.12
CA GLY A 46 -4.24 9.81 5.54
C GLY A 46 -2.94 9.11 5.94
N LEU A 47 -2.39 8.28 5.05
CA LEU A 47 -1.09 7.63 5.27
C LEU A 47 0.05 8.66 5.30
N LEU A 48 0.14 9.54 4.30
CA LEU A 48 1.12 10.64 4.26
C LEU A 48 1.03 11.53 5.49
N SER A 49 -0.18 11.80 5.97
CA SER A 49 -0.39 12.59 7.18
C SER A 49 0.19 11.91 8.42
N GLN A 50 0.08 10.58 8.55
CA GLN A 50 0.71 9.82 9.63
C GLN A 50 2.25 9.92 9.57
N PHE A 51 2.83 9.76 8.38
CA PHE A 51 4.28 9.92 8.22
C PHE A 51 4.75 11.35 8.52
N GLN A 52 4.00 12.37 8.10
CA GLN A 52 4.28 13.76 8.43
C GLN A 52 4.21 14.00 9.94
N GLN A 53 3.21 13.44 10.64
CA GLN A 53 3.08 13.51 12.10
C GLN A 53 4.24 12.82 12.83
N ALA A 54 4.82 11.78 12.24
CA ALA A 54 5.99 11.09 12.77
C ALA A 54 7.33 11.83 12.51
N GLY A 55 7.30 13.00 11.83
CA GLY A 55 8.50 13.75 11.45
C GLY A 55 9.18 13.27 10.17
N LEU A 56 8.52 12.41 9.40
CA LEU A 56 9.02 11.86 8.13
C LEU A 56 8.39 12.55 6.91
N GLY A 57 7.99 13.81 7.08
CA GLY A 57 7.34 14.61 6.04
C GLY A 57 8.20 14.75 4.78
N ASP A 58 9.50 15.03 4.93
CA ASP A 58 10.43 15.16 3.80
C ASP A 58 10.61 13.84 3.04
N VAL A 59 10.60 12.71 3.76
CA VAL A 59 10.71 11.38 3.18
C VAL A 59 9.49 11.10 2.31
N VAL A 60 8.28 11.29 2.82
CA VAL A 60 7.06 11.05 2.02
C VAL A 60 6.84 12.09 0.93
N ALA A 61 7.29 13.33 1.13
CA ALA A 61 7.27 14.34 0.07
C ALA A 61 8.16 13.95 -1.11
N SER A 62 9.30 13.29 -0.86
CA SER A 62 10.16 12.75 -1.91
C SER A 62 9.53 11.60 -2.70
N TRP A 63 8.57 10.89 -2.11
CA TRP A 63 7.82 9.83 -2.76
C TRP A 63 6.67 10.37 -3.59
N VAL A 64 6.07 11.48 -3.14
CA VAL A 64 5.00 12.15 -3.89
C VAL A 64 5.56 12.91 -5.08
N GLY A 65 6.71 13.54 -4.92
CA GLY A 65 7.35 14.32 -5.97
C GLY A 65 7.97 13.45 -7.06
N THR A 66 8.31 14.07 -8.20
CA THR A 66 8.96 13.42 -9.35
C THR A 66 10.48 13.23 -9.18
N GLY A 67 10.98 13.37 -7.94
CA GLY A 67 12.39 13.31 -7.60
C GLY A 67 12.88 11.90 -7.29
N GLN A 68 14.07 11.78 -6.68
CA GLN A 68 14.52 10.50 -6.13
C GLN A 68 13.74 10.20 -4.85
N ASN A 69 13.11 9.02 -4.78
CA ASN A 69 12.44 8.58 -3.56
C ASN A 69 13.48 8.29 -2.47
N LEU A 70 13.32 8.92 -1.30
CA LEU A 70 14.21 8.69 -0.16
C LEU A 70 13.95 7.31 0.46
N PRO A 71 15.00 6.57 0.85
CA PRO A 71 14.83 5.30 1.53
C PRO A 71 14.25 5.51 2.93
N ILE A 72 13.49 4.53 3.41
CA ILE A 72 12.96 4.47 4.77
C ILE A 72 13.36 3.15 5.41
N SER A 73 13.52 3.13 6.74
CA SER A 73 13.84 1.93 7.51
C SER A 73 12.59 1.25 8.04
N ALA A 74 12.68 -0.05 8.32
CA ALA A 74 11.59 -0.81 8.97
C ALA A 74 11.17 -0.18 10.31
N GLU A 75 12.13 0.30 11.10
CA GLU A 75 11.87 0.98 12.39
C GLU A 75 11.04 2.25 12.22
N GLN A 76 11.27 3.00 11.14
CA GLN A 76 10.52 4.22 10.83
C GLN A 76 9.08 3.87 10.41
N ILE A 77 8.90 2.81 9.60
CA ILE A 77 7.56 2.27 9.28
C ILE A 77 6.83 1.86 10.57
N GLN A 78 7.50 1.14 11.46
CA GLN A 78 6.97 0.70 12.76
C GLN A 78 6.60 1.88 13.67
N GLN A 79 7.40 2.94 13.67
CA GLN A 79 7.12 4.13 14.45
C GLN A 79 5.86 4.86 13.96
N VAL A 80 5.62 4.87 12.65
CA VAL A 80 4.48 5.58 12.03
C VAL A 80 3.18 4.79 12.18
N LEU A 81 3.20 3.52 11.76
CA LEU A 81 2.01 2.66 11.72
C LEU A 81 1.73 1.98 13.06
N GLY A 82 2.76 1.82 13.89
CA GLY A 82 2.69 1.07 15.13
C GLY A 82 2.62 -0.45 14.92
N ASN A 83 3.03 -1.19 15.95
CA ASN A 83 3.00 -2.65 15.93
C ASN A 83 1.59 -3.23 15.82
N GLY A 84 0.55 -2.53 16.29
CA GLY A 84 -0.83 -3.01 16.20
C GLY A 84 -1.32 -3.08 14.77
N GLN A 85 -1.13 -2.00 14.00
CA GLN A 85 -1.58 -1.93 12.62
C GLN A 85 -0.75 -2.84 11.71
N LEU A 86 0.56 -2.90 11.94
CA LEU A 86 1.44 -3.83 11.24
C LEU A 86 1.09 -5.30 11.51
N ALA A 87 0.75 -5.65 12.76
CA ALA A 87 0.29 -7.00 13.09
C ALA A 87 -1.00 -7.35 12.35
N GLN A 88 -1.99 -6.46 12.33
CA GLN A 88 -3.25 -6.68 11.63
C GLN A 88 -3.06 -6.86 10.11
N LEU A 89 -2.17 -6.06 9.52
CA LEU A 89 -1.80 -6.17 8.10
C LEU A 89 -1.06 -7.48 7.82
N ALA A 90 -0.13 -7.86 8.69
CA ALA A 90 0.64 -9.09 8.60
C ALA A 90 -0.27 -10.33 8.68
N GLU A 91 -1.20 -10.35 9.63
CA GLU A 91 -2.21 -11.40 9.78
C GLU A 91 -3.13 -11.49 8.56
N SER A 92 -3.59 -10.34 8.05
CA SER A 92 -4.46 -10.30 6.87
C SER A 92 -3.76 -10.80 5.61
N ALA A 93 -2.44 -10.63 5.53
CA ALA A 93 -1.63 -11.03 4.39
C ALA A 93 -0.96 -12.40 4.55
N GLY A 94 -1.04 -13.02 5.72
CA GLY A 94 -0.34 -14.28 6.03
C GLY A 94 1.19 -14.13 6.06
N ILE A 95 1.71 -12.94 6.36
CA ILE A 95 3.15 -12.64 6.41
C ILE A 95 3.60 -12.54 7.87
N PRO A 96 4.82 -12.96 8.24
CA PRO A 96 5.36 -12.72 9.58
C PRO A 96 5.50 -11.22 9.87
N HIS A 97 5.03 -10.80 11.05
CA HIS A 97 5.08 -9.41 11.53
C HIS A 97 6.51 -8.84 11.55
N ASP A 98 7.53 -9.66 11.83
CA ASP A 98 8.92 -9.21 11.86
C ASP A 98 9.44 -8.75 10.48
N GLY A 99 8.88 -9.33 9.40
CA GLY A 99 9.29 -9.03 8.03
C GLY A 99 8.49 -7.93 7.35
N ILE A 100 7.24 -7.68 7.77
CA ILE A 100 6.33 -6.81 7.01
C ILE A 100 6.80 -5.36 6.99
N ALA A 101 7.37 -4.85 8.08
CA ALA A 101 7.88 -3.48 8.14
C ALA A 101 9.05 -3.26 7.17
N GLY A 102 9.95 -4.24 7.06
CA GLY A 102 11.05 -4.19 6.10
C GLY A 102 10.57 -4.31 4.65
N GLN A 103 9.57 -5.15 4.38
CA GLN A 103 8.96 -5.25 3.05
C GLN A 103 8.27 -3.95 2.64
N LEU A 104 7.48 -3.36 3.55
CA LEU A 104 6.84 -2.07 3.36
C LEU A 104 7.85 -0.95 3.13
N ALA A 105 8.96 -0.95 3.89
CA ALA A 105 10.01 0.05 3.74
C ALA A 105 10.64 0.06 2.33
N ASN A 106 10.73 -1.10 1.68
CA ASN A 106 11.25 -1.21 0.32
C ASN A 106 10.19 -0.90 -0.76
N MET A 107 8.90 -1.17 -0.48
CA MET A 107 7.84 -1.09 -1.47
C MET A 107 7.05 0.22 -1.43
N LEU A 108 6.80 0.80 -0.25
CA LEU A 108 6.02 2.03 -0.08
C LEU A 108 6.56 3.21 -0.91
N PRO A 109 7.88 3.47 -0.95
CA PRO A 109 8.41 4.60 -1.73
C PRO A 109 7.99 4.54 -3.20
N GLY A 110 8.21 3.39 -3.85
CA GLY A 110 7.86 3.19 -5.26
C GLY A 110 6.36 3.06 -5.50
N LEU A 111 5.60 2.52 -4.54
CA LEU A 111 4.14 2.45 -4.65
C LEU A 111 3.52 3.86 -4.63
N ILE A 112 3.96 4.72 -3.71
CA ILE A 112 3.43 6.08 -3.58
C ILE A 112 3.82 6.91 -4.81
N ASP A 113 5.06 6.81 -5.25
CA ASP A 113 5.56 7.45 -6.50
C ASP A 113 4.69 7.07 -7.70
N HIS A 114 4.43 5.77 -7.89
CA HIS A 114 3.62 5.29 -9.00
C HIS A 114 2.13 5.68 -8.89
N LEU A 115 1.63 5.92 -7.68
CA LEU A 115 0.28 6.44 -7.44
C LEU A 115 0.20 7.98 -7.54
N THR A 116 1.34 8.67 -7.55
CA THR A 116 1.45 10.13 -7.59
C THR A 116 2.29 10.62 -8.80
N PRO A 117 2.01 10.14 -10.03
CA PRO A 117 2.87 10.40 -11.20
C PRO A 117 3.02 11.89 -11.58
N ASN A 118 2.13 12.76 -11.10
CA ASN A 118 2.17 14.20 -11.37
C ASN A 118 2.83 15.02 -10.25
N GLY A 119 3.39 14.41 -9.20
CA GLY A 119 3.82 15.18 -8.03
C GLY A 119 2.68 15.48 -7.06
N GLU A 120 1.52 14.87 -7.26
CA GLU A 120 0.28 15.21 -6.56
C GLU A 120 -0.41 13.95 -6.04
N VAL A 121 -0.91 14.02 -4.81
CA VAL A 121 -1.73 12.97 -4.23
C VAL A 121 -3.09 12.98 -4.93
N PRO A 122 -3.50 11.89 -5.61
CA PRO A 122 -4.81 11.84 -6.23
C PRO A 122 -5.90 11.99 -5.18
N GLU A 123 -6.93 12.78 -5.49
CA GLU A 123 -8.05 13.00 -4.60
C GLU A 123 -8.67 11.67 -4.14
N ALA A 124 -9.04 11.63 -2.85
CA ALA A 124 -9.77 10.53 -2.24
C ALA A 124 -11.04 10.21 -3.06
N GLY A 125 -11.03 9.07 -3.77
CA GLY A 125 -12.11 8.68 -4.69
C GLY A 125 -11.74 8.61 -6.17
N LYS A 126 -10.49 8.93 -6.55
CA LYS A 126 -9.91 8.58 -7.87
C LYS A 126 -8.98 7.37 -7.85
N ILE A 127 -8.60 6.92 -6.65
CA ILE A 127 -7.96 5.62 -6.43
C ILE A 127 -9.07 4.59 -6.33
N ASP A 128 -9.47 4.07 -7.49
CA ASP A 128 -10.37 2.93 -7.61
C ASP A 128 -9.52 1.67 -7.85
N ALA A 129 -10.09 0.50 -7.55
CA ALA A 129 -9.43 -0.77 -7.84
C ALA A 129 -8.99 -0.89 -9.31
N SER A 130 -9.70 -0.20 -10.22
CA SER A 130 -9.38 -0.09 -11.65
C SER A 130 -8.12 0.74 -11.93
N SER A 131 -7.91 1.87 -11.26
CA SER A 131 -6.68 2.66 -11.45
C SER A 131 -5.46 1.98 -10.84
N VAL A 132 -5.64 1.26 -9.72
CA VAL A 132 -4.60 0.37 -9.18
C VAL A 132 -4.30 -0.79 -10.15
N LEU A 133 -5.33 -1.45 -10.71
CA LEU A 133 -5.14 -2.49 -11.73
C LEU A 133 -4.46 -1.97 -12.99
N GLN A 134 -4.75 -0.74 -13.41
CA GLN A 134 -4.16 -0.13 -14.60
C GLN A 134 -2.69 0.24 -14.38
N GLY A 135 -2.34 0.71 -13.18
CA GLY A 135 -0.95 0.90 -12.77
C GLY A 135 -0.18 -0.42 -12.78
N LEU A 136 -0.76 -1.48 -12.20
CA LEU A 136 -0.17 -2.82 -12.20
C LEU A 136 -0.12 -3.47 -13.60
N GLY A 137 -1.13 -3.23 -14.43
CA GLY A 137 -1.17 -3.69 -15.82
C GLY A 137 -0.10 -3.03 -16.69
N SER A 138 0.29 -1.79 -16.39
CA SER A 138 1.39 -1.10 -17.07
C SER A 138 2.77 -1.61 -16.64
N LEU A 139 2.88 -2.15 -15.42
CA LEU A 139 4.10 -2.78 -14.90
C LEU A 139 4.30 -4.21 -15.43
N PHE A 140 3.22 -4.94 -15.64
CA PHE A 140 3.26 -6.34 -16.08
C PHE A 140 3.04 -6.52 -17.58
N GLY A 141 2.51 -5.48 -18.24
CA GLY A 141 2.29 -5.43 -19.69
C GLY A 141 3.41 -4.68 -20.39
N LYS A 142 4.54 -5.35 -20.63
CA LYS A 142 5.49 -4.97 -21.68
C LYS A 142 5.80 -6.16 -22.55
#